data_AF-A0A9J6AZQ1-F1
#
_entry.id   AF-A0A9J6AZQ1-F1
#
_cell.length_a   1.000
_cell.length_b   1.000
_cell.length_c   1.000
_cell.angle_alpha   90.00
_cell.angle_beta   90.00
_cell.angle_gamma   90.00
#
_symmetry.space_group_name_H-M   'P 1'
#
loop_
_entity.id
_entity.type
_entity.pdbx_description
1 polymer ?
#
loop_
_entity_poly.entity_id
_entity_poly.type
_entity_poly.pdbx_seq_one_letter_code
_entity_poly.pdbx_strand_id
1 'polypeptide(L)'
;MAKYLREEKNIDGDDESKKIILKASISSIMRNTHILICNQFDKIQRLINEKMWSVHHIIATDLFKEDRKEAVDGAWSNIVLQPCLVIVKRFLKNDDHNIIIESKMNTFINNKKVMFIMGETGMGKSHLSVDLATYF
;
A
#
# COMPACT_ATOMS: atom_id res chain seq x y z
N MET A 1 19.42 -12.22 5.67
CA MET A 1 19.02 -13.59 6.11
C MET A 1 19.94 -14.69 5.62
N ALA A 2 20.22 -14.82 4.32
CA ALA A 2 21.16 -15.85 3.82
C ALA A 2 22.56 -15.75 4.47
N LYS A 3 23.07 -14.52 4.65
CA LYS A 3 24.31 -14.25 5.37
C LYS A 3 24.29 -14.79 6.81
N TYR A 4 23.25 -14.46 7.58
CA TYR A 4 23.01 -14.98 8.93
C TYR A 4 23.07 -16.50 8.98
N LEU A 5 22.26 -17.18 8.17
CA LEU A 5 22.14 -18.64 8.16
C LEU A 5 23.45 -19.34 7.79
N ARG A 6 24.32 -18.67 7.03
CA ARG A 6 25.66 -19.17 6.72
C ARG A 6 26.62 -18.97 7.89
N GLU A 7 26.58 -17.81 8.53
CA GLU A 7 27.47 -17.45 9.65
C GLU A 7 27.14 -18.26 10.91
N GLU A 8 25.85 -18.45 11.21
CA GLU A 8 25.37 -19.22 12.36
C GLU A 8 25.87 -20.66 12.36
N LYS A 9 25.95 -21.30 11.19
CA LYS A 9 26.44 -22.68 11.03
C LYS A 9 27.94 -22.83 11.30
N ASN A 10 28.70 -21.73 11.26
CA ASN A 10 30.15 -21.73 11.47
C ASN A 10 30.54 -21.28 12.88
N ILE A 11 29.57 -20.96 13.75
CA ILE A 11 29.80 -20.57 15.14
C ILE A 11 29.57 -21.80 16.02
N ASP A 12 30.64 -22.31 16.61
CA ASP A 12 30.62 -23.45 17.53
C ASP A 12 29.92 -23.07 18.83
N GLY A 13 28.62 -23.39 18.95
CA GLY A 13 27.88 -23.45 20.22
C GLY A 13 27.74 -22.17 21.05
N ASP A 14 28.51 -21.11 20.77
CA ASP A 14 28.55 -19.88 21.55
C ASP A 14 27.29 -19.04 21.30
N ASP A 15 26.43 -19.04 22.31
CA ASP A 15 25.14 -18.35 22.27
C ASP A 15 25.30 -16.83 22.15
N GLU A 16 26.38 -16.27 22.71
CA GLU A 16 26.63 -14.83 22.64
C GLU A 16 27.04 -14.41 21.21
N SER A 17 27.93 -15.16 20.56
CA SER A 17 28.25 -14.94 19.15
C SER A 17 27.03 -15.07 18.23
N LYS A 18 26.16 -16.06 18.46
CA LYS A 18 24.90 -16.22 17.70
C LYS A 18 23.97 -15.02 17.88
N LYS A 19 23.84 -14.53 19.11
CA LYS A 19 23.04 -13.33 19.41
C LYS A 19 23.58 -12.08 18.72
N ILE A 20 24.90 -11.91 18.66
CA ILE A 20 25.55 -10.79 17.97
C ILE A 20 25.23 -10.81 16.47
N ILE A 21 25.43 -11.94 15.79
CA ILE A 21 25.15 -12.04 14.34
C ILE A 21 23.66 -11.95 14.02
N LEU A 22 22.79 -12.42 14.91
CA LEU A 22 21.34 -12.29 14.78
C LEU A 22 20.93 -10.83 14.85
N LYS A 23 21.41 -10.10 15.86
CA LYS A 23 21.14 -8.66 16.02
C LYS A 23 21.63 -7.87 14.80
N ALA A 24 22.86 -8.12 14.35
CA ALA A 24 23.41 -7.48 13.14
C ALA A 24 22.55 -7.76 11.90
N SER A 25 22.05 -9.00 11.77
CA SER A 25 21.22 -9.42 10.65
C SER A 25 19.82 -8.80 10.68
N ILE A 26 19.20 -8.70 11.86
CA ILE A 26 17.94 -7.97 12.06
C ILE A 26 18.13 -6.51 11.68
N SER A 27 19.18 -5.85 12.20
CA SER A 27 19.49 -4.46 11.86
C SER A 27 19.69 -4.25 10.35
N SER A 28 20.37 -5.19 9.68
CA SER A 28 20.53 -5.15 8.21
C SER A 28 19.18 -5.28 7.48
N ILE A 29 18.31 -6.18 7.92
CA ILE A 29 16.97 -6.34 7.32
C ILE A 29 16.15 -5.06 7.51
N MET A 30 16.12 -4.52 8.74
CA MET A 30 15.40 -3.27 9.02
C MET A 30 15.92 -2.10 8.17
N ARG A 31 17.25 -1.97 8.04
CA ARG A 31 17.87 -0.95 7.19
C ARG A 31 17.48 -1.10 5.73
N ASN A 32 17.49 -2.33 5.21
CA ASN A 32 17.12 -2.60 3.83
C ASN A 32 15.63 -2.29 3.58
N THR A 33 14.75 -2.66 4.52
CA THR A 33 13.32 -2.32 4.46
C THR A 33 13.11 -0.81 4.47
N HIS A 34 13.81 -0.08 5.33
CA HIS A 34 13.73 1.38 5.37
C HIS A 34 14.16 2.02 4.04
N ILE A 35 15.28 1.58 3.45
CA ILE A 35 15.73 2.06 2.14
C ILE A 35 14.70 1.75 1.05
N LEU A 36 14.13 0.54 1.07
CA LEU A 36 13.08 0.16 0.12
C LEU A 36 11.86 1.07 0.22
N ILE A 37 11.42 1.37 1.44
CA ILE A 37 10.32 2.28 1.74
C ILE A 37 10.60 3.68 1.18
N CYS A 38 11.76 4.27 1.49
CA CYS A 38 12.13 5.59 0.94
C CYS A 38 12.13 5.59 -0.59
N ASN A 39 12.69 4.55 -1.21
CA ASN A 39 12.71 4.43 -2.67
C ASN A 39 11.30 4.28 -3.28
N GLN A 40 10.37 3.61 -2.58
CA GLN A 40 8.98 3.49 -3.01
C GLN A 40 8.27 4.85 -2.91
N PHE A 41 8.50 5.59 -1.82
CA PHE A 41 7.98 6.94 -1.64
C PHE A 41 8.45 7.89 -2.74
N ASP A 42 9.76 7.89 -3.03
CA ASP A 42 10.32 8.71 -4.10
C ASP A 42 9.69 8.40 -5.46
N LYS A 43 9.50 7.11 -5.79
CA LYS A 43 8.83 6.71 -7.03
C LYS A 43 7.40 7.25 -7.13
N ILE A 44 6.64 7.22 -6.03
CA ILE A 44 5.28 7.76 -5.98
C ILE A 44 5.31 9.28 -6.16
N GLN A 45 6.22 9.98 -5.46
CA GLN A 45 6.38 11.43 -5.61
C GLN A 45 6.73 11.83 -7.04
N ARG A 46 7.56 11.03 -7.73
CA ARG A 46 7.88 11.26 -9.15
C ARG A 46 6.67 11.07 -10.06
N LEU A 47 5.82 10.07 -9.81
CA LEU A 47 4.57 9.92 -10.57
C LEU A 47 3.65 11.13 -10.40
N ILE A 48 3.55 11.66 -9.18
CA ILE A 48 2.74 12.86 -8.89
C ILE A 48 3.34 14.09 -9.56
N ASN A 49 4.62 14.38 -9.29
CA ASN A 49 5.23 15.66 -9.61
C ASN A 49 5.79 15.75 -11.03
N GLU A 50 6.36 14.66 -11.57
CA GLU A 50 6.94 14.64 -12.92
C GLU A 50 5.94 14.21 -13.98
N LYS A 51 5.00 13.30 -13.63
CA LYS A 51 4.03 12.75 -14.58
C LYS A 51 2.64 13.34 -14.43
N MET A 52 2.42 14.23 -13.46
CA MET A 52 1.14 14.88 -13.21
C MET A 52 -0.02 13.88 -13.02
N TRP A 53 0.28 12.71 -12.44
CA TRP A 53 -0.76 11.74 -12.15
C TRP A 53 -1.71 12.29 -11.09
N SER A 54 -3.01 12.23 -11.37
CA SER A 54 -4.03 12.54 -10.36
C SER A 54 -4.06 11.40 -9.34
N VAL A 55 -3.50 11.65 -8.16
CA VAL A 55 -3.37 10.67 -7.07
C VAL A 55 -4.13 11.15 -5.84
N HIS A 56 -4.95 10.28 -5.27
CA HIS A 56 -5.58 10.49 -3.97
C HIS A 56 -4.69 9.88 -2.87
N HIS A 57 -4.20 10.70 -1.94
CA HIS A 57 -3.36 10.24 -0.84
C HIS A 57 -4.22 9.88 0.38
N ILE A 58 -4.08 8.65 0.88
CA ILE A 58 -4.74 8.16 2.08
C ILE A 58 -3.69 7.94 3.16
N ILE A 59 -3.83 8.64 4.29
CA ILE A 59 -2.86 8.59 5.40
C ILE A 59 -3.34 7.57 6.42
N ALA A 60 -2.64 6.44 6.48
CA ALA A 60 -2.91 5.34 7.40
C ALA A 60 -2.08 5.39 8.70
N THR A 61 -1.31 6.46 8.94
CA THR A 61 -0.33 6.55 10.05
C THR A 61 -0.94 6.26 11.42
N ASP A 62 -2.16 6.74 11.67
CA ASP A 62 -2.81 6.58 12.96
C ASP A 62 -3.24 5.14 13.25
N LEU A 63 -3.33 4.27 12.22
CA LEU A 63 -3.60 2.84 12.41
C LEU A 63 -2.46 2.12 13.12
N PHE A 64 -1.24 2.63 12.98
CA PHE A 64 -0.05 2.01 13.58
C PHE A 64 0.16 2.41 15.04
N LYS A 65 -0.70 3.27 15.60
CA LYS A 65 -0.64 3.69 17.00
C LYS A 65 -1.49 2.81 17.93
N GLU A 66 -2.33 1.95 17.37
CA GLU A 66 -3.24 1.09 18.14
C GLU A 66 -2.70 -0.34 18.19
N ASP A 67 -2.54 -0.88 19.41
CA ASP A 67 -2.01 -2.23 19.62
C ASP A 67 -3.09 -3.31 19.67
N ARG A 68 -4.38 -2.93 19.82
CA ARG A 68 -5.50 -3.89 19.88
C ARG A 68 -6.07 -4.15 18.50
N LYS A 69 -6.08 -5.42 18.09
CA LYS A 69 -6.56 -5.85 16.78
C LYS A 69 -7.99 -5.39 16.45
N GLU A 70 -8.95 -5.51 17.38
CA GLU A 70 -10.33 -5.07 17.10
C GLU A 70 -10.43 -3.55 16.90
N ALA A 71 -9.60 -2.78 17.60
CA ALA A 71 -9.55 -1.33 17.46
C ALA A 71 -8.87 -0.92 16.15
N VAL A 72 -7.88 -1.70 15.67
CA VAL A 72 -7.25 -1.52 14.35
C VAL A 72 -8.25 -1.75 13.22
N ASP A 73 -9.07 -2.81 13.28
CA ASP A 73 -10.06 -3.10 12.23
C ASP A 73 -11.13 -1.99 12.12
N GLY A 74 -11.63 -1.50 13.27
CA GLY A 74 -12.54 -0.36 13.33
C GLY A 74 -11.90 0.92 12.78
N ALA A 75 -10.65 1.19 13.14
CA ALA A 75 -9.91 2.34 12.65
C ALA A 75 -9.61 2.23 11.14
N TRP A 76 -9.28 1.04 10.64
CA TRP A 76 -9.03 0.76 9.21
C TRP A 76 -10.25 1.13 8.36
N SER A 77 -11.43 0.68 8.80
CA SER A 77 -12.68 1.00 8.11
C SER A 77 -12.85 2.51 7.94
N ASN A 78 -12.66 3.27 9.02
CA ASN A 78 -12.89 4.71 9.04
C ASN A 78 -11.80 5.52 8.32
N ILE A 79 -10.53 5.17 8.52
CA ILE A 79 -9.37 5.95 8.04
C ILE A 79 -9.02 5.60 6.60
N VAL A 80 -9.20 4.34 6.19
CA VAL A 80 -8.74 3.84 4.89
C VAL A 80 -9.91 3.46 3.99
N LEU A 81 -10.78 2.54 4.44
CA LEU A 81 -11.80 1.96 3.56
C LEU A 81 -12.87 2.98 3.15
N GLN A 82 -13.47 3.71 4.10
CA GLN A 82 -14.54 4.66 3.79
C GLN A 82 -14.09 5.78 2.83
N PRO A 83 -12.93 6.44 3.03
CA PRO A 83 -12.42 7.40 2.04
C PRO A 83 -12.21 6.79 0.65
N CYS A 84 -11.65 5.58 0.59
CA CYS A 84 -11.46 4.86 -0.68
C CYS A 84 -12.79 4.55 -1.37
N LEU A 85 -13.83 4.14 -0.62
CA LEU A 85 -15.17 3.90 -1.19
C LEU A 85 -15.76 5.16 -1.81
N VAL A 86 -15.58 6.32 -1.19
CA VAL A 86 -16.05 7.61 -1.75
C VAL A 86 -15.33 7.93 -3.06
N ILE A 87 -14.00 7.73 -3.10
CA ILE A 87 -13.18 7.96 -4.30
C ILE A 87 -13.62 7.03 -5.42
N VAL A 88 -13.74 5.72 -5.15
CA VAL A 88 -14.14 4.73 -6.17
C VAL A 88 -15.57 4.98 -6.64
N LYS A 89 -16.52 5.28 -5.75
CA LYS A 89 -17.90 5.63 -6.14
C LYS A 89 -17.92 6.82 -7.08
N ARG A 90 -17.15 7.88 -6.78
CA ARG A 90 -17.06 9.06 -7.66
C ARG A 90 -16.42 8.72 -9.00
N PHE A 91 -15.32 7.97 -8.98
CA PHE A 91 -14.63 7.53 -10.19
C PHE A 91 -15.54 6.70 -11.11
N LEU A 92 -16.37 5.82 -10.53
CA LEU A 92 -17.34 5.03 -11.29
C LEU A 92 -18.52 5.87 -11.79
N LYS A 93 -19.01 6.84 -11.02
CA LYS A 93 -20.16 7.72 -11.37
C LYS A 93 -19.85 8.83 -12.37
N ASN A 94 -18.60 9.28 -12.49
CA ASN A 94 -18.22 10.40 -13.37
C ASN A 94 -18.48 10.16 -14.89
N ASP A 95 -19.11 9.04 -15.28
CA ASP A 95 -19.57 8.82 -16.66
C ASP A 95 -20.88 9.56 -16.98
N ASP A 96 -21.72 9.88 -16.00
CA ASP A 96 -23.08 10.39 -16.28
C ASP A 96 -23.14 11.83 -16.83
N HIS A 97 -22.04 12.60 -16.77
CA HIS A 97 -22.01 14.00 -17.24
C HIS A 97 -21.29 14.22 -18.57
N ASN A 98 -20.55 13.23 -19.10
CA ASN A 98 -20.05 13.28 -20.47
C ASN A 98 -21.02 12.60 -21.47
N ILE A 99 -21.95 11.77 -20.98
CA ILE A 99 -22.92 11.06 -21.83
C ILE A 99 -23.97 12.00 -22.44
N ILE A 100 -24.37 13.10 -21.78
CA ILE A 100 -25.49 13.91 -22.29
C ILE A 100 -25.12 14.63 -23.61
N ILE A 101 -23.86 15.01 -23.81
CA ILE A 101 -23.43 15.68 -25.06
C ILE A 101 -23.20 14.65 -26.20
N GLU A 102 -22.74 13.44 -25.90
CA GLU A 102 -22.48 12.40 -26.91
C GLU A 102 -23.67 11.45 -27.18
N SER A 103 -24.68 11.40 -26.31
CA SER A 103 -25.85 10.49 -26.43
C SER A 103 -26.69 10.72 -27.68
N LYS A 104 -26.49 11.83 -28.39
CA LYS A 104 -27.09 12.05 -29.71
C LYS A 104 -26.30 11.43 -30.88
N MET A 105 -25.06 10.97 -30.68
CA MET A 105 -24.23 10.50 -31.81
C MET A 105 -23.50 9.17 -31.64
N ASN A 106 -23.32 8.56 -30.47
CA ASN A 106 -22.71 7.22 -30.44
C ASN A 106 -23.15 6.33 -29.27
N THR A 107 -23.73 5.19 -29.67
CA THR A 107 -23.75 3.87 -29.03
C THR A 107 -22.75 3.69 -27.87
N PHE A 108 -23.27 3.40 -26.67
CA PHE A 108 -22.60 2.93 -25.44
C PHE A 108 -21.13 2.50 -25.61
N ILE A 109 -20.21 3.43 -25.39
CA ILE A 109 -18.79 3.10 -25.24
C ILE A 109 -18.60 2.61 -23.79
N ASN A 110 -18.53 1.30 -23.61
CA ASN A 110 -18.20 0.71 -22.31
C ASN A 110 -16.71 0.89 -22.03
N ASN A 111 -16.33 2.07 -21.50
CA ASN A 111 -14.95 2.40 -21.21
C ASN A 111 -14.44 1.57 -20.03
N LYS A 112 -13.44 0.71 -20.28
CA LYS A 112 -12.76 -0.03 -19.21
C LYS A 112 -12.06 0.97 -18.29
N LYS A 113 -12.51 1.04 -17.04
CA LYS A 113 -11.89 1.87 -16.00
C LYS A 113 -10.81 1.08 -15.26
N VAL A 114 -9.66 1.71 -15.03
CA VAL A 114 -8.52 1.11 -14.32
C VAL A 114 -8.14 2.00 -13.14
N MET A 115 -8.01 1.39 -11.96
CA MET A 115 -7.54 2.04 -10.74
C MET A 115 -6.25 1.38 -10.27
N PHE A 116 -5.30 2.19 -9.82
CA PHE A 116 -4.05 1.72 -9.23
C PHE A 116 -4.03 2.03 -7.73
N ILE A 117 -3.78 1.01 -6.90
CA ILE A 117 -3.55 1.17 -5.46
C ILE A 117 -2.04 1.06 -5.21
N MET A 118 -1.44 2.12 -4.66
CA MET A 118 0.00 2.23 -4.42
C MET A 118 0.28 2.49 -2.94
N GLY A 119 1.49 2.15 -2.48
CA GLY A 119 1.88 2.28 -1.07
C GLY A 119 2.99 1.29 -0.66
N GLU A 120 3.55 1.48 0.52
CA GLU A 120 4.70 0.70 1.01
C GLU A 120 4.38 -0.76 1.30
N THR A 121 5.39 -1.62 1.28
CA THR A 121 5.25 -3.04 1.66
C THR A 121 4.68 -3.17 3.08
N GLY A 122 3.66 -4.01 3.25
CA GLY A 122 3.00 -4.21 4.55
C GLY A 122 1.85 -3.23 4.87
N MET A 123 1.63 -2.16 4.09
CA MET A 123 0.59 -1.15 4.35
C MET A 123 -0.84 -1.56 3.92
N GLY A 124 -1.14 -2.86 3.80
CA GLY A 124 -2.51 -3.31 3.54
C GLY A 124 -3.07 -3.07 2.12
N LYS A 125 -2.26 -2.74 1.10
CA LYS A 125 -2.74 -2.54 -0.28
C LYS A 125 -3.62 -3.68 -0.81
N SER A 126 -3.18 -4.93 -0.64
CA SER A 126 -3.93 -6.10 -1.08
C SER A 126 -5.21 -6.29 -0.28
N HIS A 127 -5.17 -6.01 1.03
CA HIS A 127 -6.35 -6.04 1.88
C HIS A 127 -7.40 -5.02 1.43
N LEU A 128 -6.99 -3.76 1.19
CA LEU A 128 -7.86 -2.72 0.64
C LEU A 128 -8.47 -3.10 -0.72
N SER A 129 -7.68 -3.73 -1.60
CA SER A 129 -8.20 -4.17 -2.90
C SER A 129 -9.29 -5.22 -2.76
N VAL A 130 -9.14 -6.15 -1.82
CA VAL A 130 -10.15 -7.18 -1.53
C VAL A 130 -11.38 -6.54 -0.90
N ASP A 131 -11.20 -5.65 0.08
CA ASP A 131 -12.31 -4.94 0.71
C ASP A 131 -13.13 -4.17 -0.33
N LEU A 132 -12.48 -3.38 -1.19
CA LEU A 132 -13.16 -2.62 -2.24
C LEU A 132 -13.94 -3.52 -3.21
N ALA A 133 -13.40 -4.69 -3.56
CA ALA A 133 -14.06 -5.65 -4.44
C ALA A 133 -15.34 -6.26 -3.83
N THR A 134 -15.54 -6.16 -2.51
CA THR A 134 -16.81 -6.58 -1.90
C THR A 134 -17.94 -5.56 -2.08
N TYR A 135 -17.62 -4.32 -2.50
CA TYR A 135 -18.60 -3.24 -2.66
C TYR A 135 -18.96 -2.92 -4.11
N PHE A 136 -18.23 -3.45 -5.11
CA PHE A 136 -18.43 -3.19 -6.54
C PHE A 136 -18.22 -4.46 -7.36
#